data_AF-A0A256XI34-F1
#
_entry.id   AF-A0A256XI34-F1
#
_cell.length_a   1.000
_cell.length_b   1.000
_cell.length_c   1.000
_cell.angle_alpha   90.00
_cell.angle_beta   90.00
_cell.angle_gamma   90.00
#
_symmetry.space_group_name_H-M   'P 1'
#
loop_
_entity.id
_entity.type
_entity.pdbx_description
1 polymer ?
#
loop_
_entity_poly.entity_id
_entity_poly.type
_entity_poly.pdbx_seq_one_letter_code
_entity_poly.pdbx_strand_id
1 'polypeptide(L)'
;MKELIEYIEGKGPLYNLNPLTKLFLVLIFWVIAFYSGFHILTLMTLFLFILAFCSGMGDRFMKQASIFSLYVIPFIFALHVFFPESYGTQYPPLFPFEFNPSFEKIYSAANASLRLYVLFCSSLVFVSTTNPLTLLRVISSKRFFGLCIPYGVVFFLLFVNRSIYLILYDLEQILDAQKARGFSLKEASWRNKISGYASLLVPLLTLALERAQRQAVALDLKGFRVRSERGNIKT
;
A
#
# COMPACT_ATOMS: atom_id res chain seq x y z
N MET A 1 9.69 17.06 6.46
CA MET A 1 8.83 16.36 5.49
C MET A 1 9.55 15.24 4.72
N LYS A 2 10.90 15.24 4.65
CA LYS A 2 11.70 14.16 4.01
C LYS A 2 11.53 12.76 4.63
N GLU A 3 11.35 12.66 5.94
CA GLU A 3 11.31 11.36 6.63
C GLU A 3 9.98 10.58 6.52
N LEU A 4 8.89 11.21 6.05
CA LEU A 4 7.56 10.57 6.05
C LEU A 4 7.32 9.60 4.88
N ILE A 5 8.19 9.60 3.87
CA ILE A 5 8.02 8.80 2.63
C ILE A 5 9.16 7.78 2.47
N GLU A 6 10.18 7.85 3.33
CA GLU A 6 11.33 6.95 3.22
C GLU A 6 11.02 5.61 3.90
N TYR A 7 11.15 4.54 3.13
CA TYR A 7 11.09 3.18 3.65
C TYR A 7 12.24 2.99 4.64
N ILE A 8 11.92 2.87 5.93
CA ILE A 8 12.91 2.62 6.97
C ILE A 8 13.25 1.13 6.93
N GLU A 9 14.47 0.80 6.52
CA GLU A 9 14.98 -0.57 6.53
C GLU A 9 15.04 -1.10 7.97
N GLY A 10 14.21 -2.08 8.28
CA GLY A 10 14.33 -2.82 9.54
C GLY A 10 15.43 -3.88 9.47
N LYS A 11 15.97 -4.22 10.63
CA LYS A 11 16.95 -5.29 10.79
C LYS A 11 16.23 -6.55 11.25
N GLY A 12 16.10 -7.55 10.36
CA GLY A 12 15.50 -8.84 10.72
C GLY A 12 15.60 -9.88 9.59
N PRO A 13 15.47 -11.18 9.89
CA PRO A 13 15.58 -12.26 8.90
C PRO A 13 14.50 -12.15 7.82
N LEU A 14 13.32 -11.61 8.17
CA LEU A 14 12.25 -11.38 7.23
C LEU A 14 12.58 -10.28 6.21
N TYR A 15 13.48 -9.34 6.51
CA TYR A 15 13.84 -8.27 5.57
C TYR A 15 14.69 -8.78 4.41
N ASN A 16 15.60 -9.71 4.69
CA ASN A 16 16.57 -10.23 3.73
C ASN A 16 15.99 -11.25 2.73
N LEU A 17 14.76 -11.73 2.97
CA LEU A 17 14.07 -12.63 2.04
C LEU A 17 13.68 -11.92 0.73
N ASN A 18 13.70 -12.67 -0.37
CA ASN A 18 13.25 -12.19 -1.66
C ASN A 18 11.78 -11.70 -1.58
N PRO A 19 11.45 -10.48 -2.07
CA PRO A 19 10.09 -9.95 -2.05
C PRO A 19 9.04 -10.86 -2.68
N LEU A 20 9.38 -11.56 -3.76
CA LEU A 20 8.50 -12.54 -4.40
C LEU A 20 8.15 -13.71 -3.47
N THR A 21 9.11 -14.21 -2.70
CA THR A 21 8.88 -15.29 -1.74
C THR A 21 7.93 -14.84 -0.64
N LYS A 22 8.07 -13.59 -0.16
CA LYS A 22 7.13 -13.01 0.82
C LYS A 22 5.72 -12.86 0.23
N LEU A 23 5.60 -12.42 -1.02
CA LEU A 23 4.32 -12.30 -1.73
C LEU A 23 3.62 -13.67 -1.83
N PHE A 24 4.36 -14.70 -2.26
CA PHE A 24 3.81 -16.06 -2.32
C PHE A 24 3.40 -16.59 -0.96
N LEU A 25 4.19 -16.33 0.08
CA LEU A 25 3.85 -16.70 1.44
C LEU A 25 2.51 -16.06 1.83
N VAL A 26 2.33 -14.75 1.62
CA VAL A 26 1.07 -14.06 1.93
C VAL A 26 -0.11 -14.62 1.14
N LEU A 27 0.07 -14.91 -0.15
CA LEU A 27 -0.97 -15.54 -0.96
C LEU A 27 -1.36 -16.93 -0.44
N ILE A 28 -0.39 -17.74 0.00
CA ILE A 28 -0.64 -19.04 0.62
C ILE A 28 -1.41 -18.85 1.93
N PHE A 29 -1.02 -17.88 2.77
CA PHE A 29 -1.75 -17.54 3.99
C PHE A 29 -3.20 -17.15 3.68
N TRP A 30 -3.45 -16.42 2.60
CA TRP A 30 -4.81 -16.06 2.20
C TRP A 30 -5.63 -17.28 1.78
N VAL A 31 -5.10 -18.14 0.91
CA VAL A 31 -5.80 -19.36 0.47
C VAL A 31 -6.13 -20.26 1.66
N ILE A 32 -5.18 -20.46 2.58
CA ILE A 32 -5.40 -21.25 3.79
C ILE A 32 -6.46 -20.58 4.66
N ALA A 33 -6.42 -19.26 4.86
CA ALA A 33 -7.38 -18.54 5.69
C ALA A 33 -8.83 -18.67 5.18
N PHE A 34 -9.04 -18.76 3.85
CA PHE A 34 -10.37 -18.97 3.27
C PHE A 34 -10.94 -20.36 3.55
N TYR A 35 -10.10 -21.40 3.49
CA TYR A 35 -10.54 -22.79 3.72
C TYR A 35 -10.53 -23.20 5.20
N SER A 36 -9.89 -22.40 6.05
CA SER A 36 -9.63 -22.68 7.46
C SER A 36 -10.82 -22.38 8.37
N GLY A 37 -10.98 -23.20 9.41
CA GLY A 37 -11.84 -22.94 10.57
C GLY A 37 -11.14 -22.17 11.71
N PHE A 38 -11.86 -21.93 12.80
CA PHE A 38 -11.43 -21.09 13.93
C PHE A 38 -10.03 -21.43 14.47
N HIS A 39 -9.75 -22.71 14.74
CA HIS A 39 -8.51 -23.17 15.38
C HIS A 39 -7.25 -22.92 14.54
N ILE A 40 -7.35 -23.11 13.22
CA ILE A 40 -6.21 -22.87 12.34
C ILE A 40 -6.01 -21.35 12.16
N LEU A 41 -7.09 -20.56 12.11
CA LEU A 41 -6.99 -19.09 12.06
C LEU A 41 -6.31 -18.51 13.29
N THR A 42 -6.62 -19.01 14.50
CA THR A 42 -5.94 -18.57 15.73
C THR A 42 -4.48 -18.98 15.80
N LEU A 43 -4.12 -20.15 15.25
CA LEU A 43 -2.72 -20.56 15.13
C LEU A 43 -1.97 -19.66 14.13
N MET A 44 -2.61 -19.30 13.01
CA MET A 44 -2.03 -18.40 12.01
C MET A 44 -1.80 -16.99 12.56
N THR A 45 -2.74 -16.44 13.33
CA THR A 45 -2.50 -15.13 13.98
C THR A 45 -1.30 -15.20 14.92
N LEU A 46 -1.22 -16.23 15.77
CA LEU A 46 -0.11 -16.39 16.70
C LEU A 46 1.24 -16.52 15.96
N PHE A 47 1.29 -17.28 14.87
CA PHE A 47 2.47 -17.39 14.04
C PHE A 47 2.87 -16.05 13.40
N LEU A 48 1.91 -15.26 12.90
CA LEU A 48 2.18 -13.93 12.34
C LEU A 48 2.73 -12.96 13.39
N PHE A 49 2.22 -13.03 14.63
CA PHE A 49 2.76 -12.25 15.73
C PHE A 49 4.21 -12.62 16.03
N ILE A 50 4.53 -13.92 16.13
CA ILE A 50 5.91 -14.38 16.34
C ILE A 50 6.83 -13.87 15.22
N LEU A 51 6.40 -13.99 13.96
CA LEU A 51 7.18 -13.47 12.83
C LEU A 51 7.42 -11.96 12.91
N ALA A 52 6.40 -11.18 13.30
CA ALA A 52 6.51 -9.73 13.42
C ALA A 52 7.46 -9.30 14.56
N PHE A 53 7.48 -10.03 15.68
CA PHE A 53 8.43 -9.79 16.76
C PHE A 53 9.85 -10.20 16.36
N CYS A 54 10.03 -11.37 15.73
CA CYS A 54 11.33 -11.82 15.22
C CYS A 54 11.91 -10.90 14.13
N SER A 55 11.07 -10.18 13.38
CA SER A 55 11.52 -9.23 12.37
C SER A 55 11.90 -7.85 12.92
N GLY A 56 11.83 -7.63 14.23
CA GLY A 56 12.12 -6.34 14.87
C GLY A 56 11.04 -5.28 14.64
N MET A 57 9.82 -5.69 14.25
CA MET A 57 8.71 -4.79 13.91
C MET A 57 7.52 -4.88 14.87
N GLY A 58 7.66 -5.65 15.96
CA GLY A 58 6.59 -5.95 16.91
C GLY A 58 5.80 -4.72 17.34
N ASP A 59 6.47 -3.64 17.73
CA ASP A 59 5.78 -2.43 18.24
C ASP A 59 4.91 -1.72 17.18
N ARG A 60 5.41 -1.62 15.94
CA ARG A 60 4.66 -1.00 14.84
C ARG A 60 3.51 -1.90 14.39
N PHE A 61 3.78 -3.20 14.28
CA PHE A 61 2.80 -4.22 13.95
C PHE A 61 1.67 -4.23 14.97
N MET A 62 1.98 -4.23 16.27
CA MET A 62 1.00 -4.30 17.34
C MET A 62 0.12 -3.04 17.41
N LYS A 63 0.70 -1.85 17.19
CA LYS A 63 -0.07 -0.60 17.11
C LYS A 63 -1.07 -0.64 15.95
N GLN A 64 -0.62 -1.00 14.75
CA GLN A 64 -1.50 -1.01 13.57
C GLN A 64 -2.54 -2.14 13.64
N ALA A 65 -2.15 -3.33 14.09
CA ALA A 65 -3.05 -4.46 14.29
C ALA A 65 -4.10 -4.16 15.36
N SER A 66 -3.72 -3.50 16.46
CA SER A 66 -4.65 -3.08 17.51
C SER A 66 -5.66 -2.05 17.00
N ILE A 67 -5.20 -0.98 16.33
CA ILE A 67 -6.09 0.02 15.72
C ILE A 67 -7.07 -0.63 14.75
N PHE A 68 -6.59 -1.51 13.87
CA PHE A 68 -7.46 -2.21 12.92
C PHE A 68 -8.47 -3.11 13.63
N SER A 69 -8.03 -3.88 14.64
CA SER A 69 -8.90 -4.76 15.42
C SER A 69 -10.02 -4.00 16.13
N LEU A 70 -9.74 -2.80 16.64
CA LEU A 70 -10.70 -1.97 17.37
C LEU A 70 -11.87 -1.50 16.50
N TYR A 71 -11.62 -1.20 15.22
CA TYR A 71 -12.67 -0.68 14.33
C TYR A 71 -13.30 -1.77 13.46
N VAL A 72 -12.48 -2.66 12.90
CA VAL A 72 -12.92 -3.54 11.81
C VAL A 72 -13.56 -4.83 12.35
N ILE A 73 -13.04 -5.42 13.42
CA ILE A 73 -13.62 -6.62 14.04
C ILE A 73 -15.06 -6.36 14.53
N PRO A 74 -15.34 -5.32 15.35
CA PRO A 74 -16.70 -5.08 15.80
C PRO A 74 -17.62 -4.69 14.66
N PHE A 75 -17.11 -4.00 13.63
CA PHE A 75 -17.89 -3.68 12.43
C PHE A 75 -18.32 -4.94 11.67
N ILE A 76 -17.40 -5.86 11.37
CA ILE A 76 -17.72 -7.11 10.66
C ILE A 76 -18.62 -8.00 11.52
N PHE A 77 -18.34 -8.07 12.82
CA PHE A 77 -19.13 -8.86 13.76
C PHE A 77 -20.55 -8.32 13.85
N ALA A 78 -20.72 -7.00 13.96
CA ALA A 78 -22.02 -6.34 13.90
C ALA A 78 -22.72 -6.65 12.56
N LEU A 79 -22.01 -6.54 11.43
CA LEU A 79 -22.61 -6.87 10.13
C LEU A 79 -23.15 -8.31 10.08
N HIS A 80 -22.40 -9.31 10.56
CA HIS A 80 -22.85 -10.70 10.53
C HIS A 80 -23.97 -11.01 11.54
N VAL A 81 -24.03 -10.28 12.66
CA VAL A 81 -25.07 -10.47 13.68
C VAL A 81 -26.37 -9.76 13.28
N PHE A 82 -26.27 -8.56 12.71
CA PHE A 82 -27.43 -7.75 12.30
C PHE A 82 -27.96 -8.10 10.91
N PHE A 83 -27.09 -8.51 9.98
CA PHE A 83 -27.48 -8.95 8.64
C PHE A 83 -27.32 -10.46 8.53
N PRO A 84 -28.39 -11.25 8.65
CA PRO A 84 -28.31 -12.68 8.44
C PRO A 84 -27.90 -12.98 6.99
N GLU A 85 -27.00 -13.95 6.80
CA GLU A 85 -26.79 -14.58 5.50
C GLU A 85 -28.11 -15.21 5.05
N SER A 86 -28.81 -14.53 4.14
CA SER A 86 -30.04 -15.02 3.51
C SER A 86 -29.69 -16.08 2.45
N TYR A 87 -28.93 -17.10 2.83
CA TYR A 87 -28.70 -18.29 2.01
C TYR A 87 -29.56 -19.42 2.56
N GLY A 88 -30.78 -19.55 2.03
CA GLY A 88 -31.58 -20.78 2.16
C GLY A 88 -32.86 -20.73 2.99
N THR A 89 -33.30 -19.58 3.51
CA THR A 89 -34.65 -19.49 4.10
C THR A 89 -35.71 -19.28 3.01
N GLN A 90 -36.72 -20.15 2.96
CA GLN A 90 -37.88 -20.04 2.04
C GLN A 90 -38.69 -18.74 2.20
N TYR A 91 -38.41 -17.97 3.25
CA TYR A 91 -38.99 -16.66 3.49
C TYR A 91 -37.86 -15.65 3.67
N PRO A 92 -37.74 -14.62 2.81
CA PRO A 92 -36.90 -13.49 3.10
C PRO A 92 -37.50 -12.76 4.33
N PRO A 93 -36.68 -12.35 5.32
CA PRO A 93 -37.17 -11.61 6.46
C PRO A 93 -37.81 -10.30 5.98
N LEU A 94 -39.02 -9.97 6.48
CA LEU A 94 -39.75 -8.76 6.11
C LEU A 94 -39.02 -7.47 6.54
N PHE A 95 -38.07 -7.57 7.47
CA PHE A 95 -37.21 -6.48 7.92
C PHE A 95 -35.73 -6.85 7.77
N PRO A 96 -34.86 -5.95 7.27
CA PRO A 96 -33.43 -6.20 7.14
C PRO A 96 -32.68 -6.29 8.48
N PHE A 97 -33.35 -5.99 9.60
CA PHE A 97 -32.79 -5.99 10.95
C PHE A 97 -33.55 -6.98 11.85
N GLU A 98 -33.16 -8.25 11.80
CA GLU A 98 -33.62 -9.25 12.77
C GLU A 98 -32.49 -9.59 13.74
N PHE A 99 -32.52 -8.97 14.92
CA PHE A 99 -31.60 -9.29 16.01
C PHE A 99 -32.00 -10.62 16.66
N ASN A 100 -31.51 -11.72 16.09
CA ASN A 100 -31.67 -13.05 16.68
C ASN A 100 -30.29 -13.70 16.84
N PRO A 101 -29.59 -13.43 17.97
CA PRO A 101 -28.25 -13.94 18.22
C PRO A 101 -28.29 -15.44 18.52
N SER A 102 -28.21 -16.26 17.48
CA SER A 102 -27.96 -17.70 17.62
C SER A 102 -26.47 -17.95 17.86
N PHE A 103 -26.14 -18.99 18.64
CA PHE A 103 -24.76 -19.44 18.84
C PHE A 103 -24.03 -19.67 17.51
N GLU A 104 -24.73 -20.18 16.50
CA GLU A 104 -24.18 -20.40 15.15
C GLU A 104 -23.81 -19.08 14.46
N LYS A 105 -24.64 -18.03 14.62
CA LYS A 105 -24.37 -16.71 14.05
C LYS A 105 -23.18 -16.04 14.71
N ILE A 106 -23.09 -16.15 16.04
CA ILE A 106 -21.94 -15.63 16.80
C ILE A 106 -20.65 -16.35 16.39
N TYR A 107 -20.69 -17.67 16.25
CA TYR A 107 -19.54 -18.47 15.81
C TYR A 107 -19.12 -18.13 14.38
N SER A 108 -20.08 -17.97 13.47
CA SER A 108 -19.82 -17.54 12.08
C SER A 108 -19.22 -16.13 12.03
N ALA A 109 -19.80 -15.18 12.78
CA ALA A 109 -19.31 -13.81 12.88
C ALA A 109 -17.88 -13.73 13.46
N ALA A 110 -17.59 -14.53 14.49
CA ALA A 110 -16.25 -14.65 15.07
C ALA A 110 -15.23 -15.23 14.06
N ASN A 111 -15.62 -16.26 13.30
CA ASN A 111 -14.77 -16.81 12.24
C ASN A 111 -14.51 -15.81 11.11
N ALA A 112 -15.54 -15.11 10.64
CA ALA A 112 -15.41 -14.13 9.56
C ALA A 112 -14.51 -12.96 9.95
N SER A 113 -14.72 -12.41 11.16
CA SER A 113 -13.89 -11.33 11.70
C SER A 113 -12.45 -11.75 11.93
N LEU A 114 -12.21 -12.95 12.48
CA LEU A 114 -10.86 -13.50 12.66
C LEU A 114 -10.17 -13.77 11.31
N ARG A 115 -10.89 -14.28 10.31
CA ARG A 115 -10.37 -14.49 8.96
C ARG A 115 -9.89 -13.18 8.34
N LEU A 116 -10.70 -12.12 8.41
CA LEU A 116 -10.33 -10.80 7.92
C LEU A 116 -9.15 -10.21 8.70
N TYR A 117 -9.06 -10.47 10.01
CA TYR A 117 -7.91 -10.09 10.82
C TYR A 117 -6.62 -10.79 10.37
N VAL A 118 -6.64 -12.11 10.08
CA VAL A 118 -5.49 -12.84 9.55
C VAL A 118 -5.05 -12.30 8.18
N LEU A 119 -6.00 -12.04 7.28
CA LEU A 119 -5.72 -11.46 5.96
C LEU A 119 -5.07 -10.08 6.10
N PHE A 120 -5.56 -9.25 7.02
CA PHE A 120 -4.99 -7.95 7.30
C PHE A 120 -3.57 -8.06 7.91
N CYS A 121 -3.39 -8.85 8.97
CA CYS A 121 -2.10 -9.02 9.62
C CYS A 121 -1.02 -9.57 8.67
N SER A 122 -1.35 -10.57 7.85
CA SER A 122 -0.41 -11.11 6.85
C SER A 122 -0.02 -10.05 5.81
N SER A 123 -0.99 -9.25 5.35
CA SER A 123 -0.73 -8.11 4.45
C SER A 123 0.12 -7.04 5.10
N LEU A 124 -0.10 -6.77 6.38
CA LEU A 124 0.63 -5.76 7.14
C LEU A 124 2.09 -6.16 7.33
N VAL A 125 2.38 -7.43 7.63
CA VAL A 125 3.74 -7.97 7.66
C VAL A 125 4.40 -7.78 6.29
N PHE A 126 3.68 -8.04 5.20
CA PHE A 126 4.22 -7.89 3.85
C PHE A 126 4.55 -6.44 3.49
N VAL A 127 3.59 -5.52 3.65
CA VAL A 127 3.73 -4.10 3.31
C VAL A 127 4.84 -3.46 4.15
N SER A 128 4.95 -3.84 5.42
CA SER A 128 5.95 -3.28 6.31
C SER A 128 7.36 -3.82 6.04
N THR A 129 7.50 -5.06 5.58
CA THR A 129 8.82 -5.69 5.33
C THR A 129 9.27 -5.64 3.87
N THR A 130 8.48 -5.03 2.97
CA THR A 130 8.77 -5.05 1.53
C THR A 130 8.78 -3.64 0.96
N ASN A 131 9.92 -3.26 0.37
CA ASN A 131 10.00 -2.06 -0.44
C ASN A 131 9.31 -2.29 -1.81
N PRO A 132 8.33 -1.45 -2.20
CA PRO A 132 7.58 -1.63 -3.44
C PRO A 132 8.47 -1.55 -4.69
N LEU A 133 9.54 -0.74 -4.66
CA LEU A 133 10.47 -0.60 -5.78
C LEU A 133 11.29 -1.88 -5.99
N THR A 134 11.71 -2.53 -4.90
CA THR A 134 12.43 -3.80 -4.96
C THR A 134 11.54 -4.89 -5.52
N LEU A 135 10.26 -4.93 -5.12
CA LEU A 135 9.29 -5.87 -5.67
C LEU A 135 9.12 -5.69 -7.19
N LEU A 136 8.96 -4.45 -7.67
CA LEU A 136 8.84 -4.16 -9.10
C LEU A 136 10.07 -4.63 -9.90
N ARG A 137 11.28 -4.39 -9.38
CA ARG A 137 12.53 -4.85 -10.01
C ARG A 137 12.58 -6.37 -10.12
N VAL A 138 12.25 -7.09 -9.04
CA VAL A 138 12.30 -8.55 -9.03
C VAL A 138 11.26 -9.15 -9.99
N ILE A 139 10.06 -8.56 -10.07
CA ILE A 139 9.03 -8.99 -11.04
C ILE A 139 9.45 -8.72 -12.49
N SER A 140 10.17 -7.63 -12.78
CA SER A 140 10.71 -7.43 -14.14
C SER A 140 11.87 -8.36 -14.49
N SER A 141 12.70 -8.72 -13.51
CA SER A 141 13.91 -9.52 -13.72
C SER A 141 13.60 -10.99 -13.94
N LYS A 142 12.62 -11.53 -13.21
CA LYS A 142 12.14 -12.89 -13.38
C LYS A 142 10.88 -12.87 -14.22
N ARG A 143 10.84 -13.57 -15.36
CA ARG A 143 9.64 -13.75 -16.18
C ARG A 143 8.57 -14.49 -15.38
N PHE A 144 7.83 -13.75 -14.56
CA PHE A 144 6.91 -14.29 -13.58
C PHE A 144 5.64 -14.78 -14.29
N PHE A 145 5.38 -16.09 -14.24
CA PHE A 145 4.11 -16.68 -14.69
C PHE A 145 3.70 -16.35 -16.15
N GLY A 146 4.67 -16.11 -17.02
CA GLY A 146 4.40 -15.69 -18.41
C GLY A 146 3.95 -14.23 -18.56
N LEU A 147 3.64 -13.52 -17.47
CA LEU A 147 3.49 -12.06 -17.46
C LEU A 147 4.88 -11.42 -17.53
N CYS A 148 5.27 -10.99 -18.72
CA CYS A 148 6.41 -10.11 -18.88
C CYS A 148 5.95 -8.68 -18.64
N ILE A 149 6.16 -8.14 -17.43
CA ILE A 149 6.03 -6.69 -17.25
C ILE A 149 7.11 -6.04 -18.11
N PRO A 150 6.76 -5.20 -19.09
CA PRO A 150 7.76 -4.56 -19.94
C PRO A 150 8.72 -3.75 -19.09
N TYR A 151 10.03 -3.87 -19.36
CA TYR A 151 11.07 -3.16 -18.61
C TYR A 151 10.82 -1.64 -18.57
N GLY A 152 10.25 -1.08 -19.63
CA GLY A 152 9.87 0.33 -19.70
C GLY A 152 8.90 0.77 -18.59
N VAL A 153 7.97 -0.10 -18.16
CA VAL A 153 7.01 0.22 -17.08
C VAL A 153 7.71 0.30 -15.74
N VAL A 154 8.60 -0.65 -15.45
CA VAL A 154 9.38 -0.65 -14.19
C VAL A 154 10.33 0.53 -14.16
N PHE A 155 11.01 0.82 -15.27
CA PHE A 155 11.84 2.01 -15.40
C PHE A 155 11.05 3.29 -15.16
N PHE A 156 9.86 3.43 -15.76
CA PHE A 156 8.99 4.58 -15.56
C PHE A 156 8.58 4.75 -14.09
N LEU A 157 8.17 3.68 -13.40
CA LEU A 157 7.78 3.75 -11.99
C LEU A 157 8.96 4.13 -11.08
N LEU A 158 10.15 3.59 -11.33
CA LEU A 158 11.37 3.99 -10.62
C LEU A 158 11.69 5.47 -10.84
N PHE A 159 11.54 5.94 -12.08
CA PHE A 159 11.76 7.33 -12.45
C PHE A 159 10.74 8.27 -11.80
N VAL A 160 9.45 7.91 -11.80
CA VAL A 160 8.38 8.68 -11.14
C VAL A 160 8.65 8.80 -9.65
N ASN A 161 9.03 7.70 -8.98
CA ASN A 161 9.35 7.74 -7.54
C ASN A 161 10.48 8.74 -7.23
N ARG A 162 11.53 8.77 -8.06
CA ARG A 162 12.61 9.76 -7.93
C ARG A 162 12.11 11.19 -8.20
N SER A 163 11.27 11.38 -9.21
CA SER A 163 10.75 12.69 -9.60
C SER A 163 9.85 13.33 -8.53
N ILE A 164 9.17 12.53 -7.70
CA ILE A 164 8.37 13.05 -6.57
C ILE A 164 9.24 13.90 -5.63
N TYR A 165 10.40 13.38 -5.21
CA TYR A 165 11.30 14.12 -4.31
C TYR A 165 11.86 15.39 -4.95
N LEU A 166 12.08 15.36 -6.26
CA LEU A 166 12.59 16.51 -7.00
C LEU A 166 11.53 17.62 -7.12
N ILE A 167 10.27 17.25 -7.37
CA ILE A 167 9.14 18.18 -7.40
C ILE A 167 8.92 18.80 -6.00
N LEU A 168 9.06 18.01 -4.93
CA LEU A 168 8.96 18.54 -3.57
C LEU A 168 10.05 19.58 -3.28
N TYR A 169 11.28 19.35 -3.74
CA TYR A 169 12.37 20.31 -3.62
C TYR A 169 12.11 21.60 -4.40
N ASP A 170 11.64 21.49 -5.65
CA ASP A 170 11.28 22.67 -6.45
C ASP A 170 10.12 23.44 -5.80
N LEU A 171 9.12 22.73 -5.28
CA LEU A 171 7.99 23.31 -4.57
C LEU A 171 8.47 24.10 -3.33
N GLU A 172 9.40 23.55 -2.54
CA GLU A 172 9.98 24.25 -1.39
C GLU A 172 10.68 25.56 -1.82
N GLN A 173 11.49 25.52 -2.88
CA GLN A 173 12.14 26.74 -3.39
C GLN A 173 11.15 27.79 -3.90
N ILE A 174 10.14 27.38 -4.66
CA ILE A 174 9.11 28.29 -5.18
C ILE A 174 8.32 28.88 -4.01
N LEU A 175 7.95 28.06 -3.02
CA LEU A 175 7.25 28.52 -1.83
C LEU A 175 8.06 29.58 -1.08
N ASP A 176 9.36 29.37 -0.89
CA ASP A 176 10.21 30.32 -0.17
C ASP A 176 10.44 31.61 -0.98
N ALA A 177 10.59 31.52 -2.30
CA ALA A 177 10.65 32.69 -3.18
C ALA A 177 9.36 33.51 -3.16
N GLN A 178 8.19 32.86 -3.15
CA GLN A 178 6.90 33.55 -3.08
C GLN A 178 6.68 34.17 -1.69
N LYS A 179 7.06 33.49 -0.61
CA LYS A 179 7.04 34.07 0.75
C LYS A 179 7.90 35.35 0.83
N ALA A 180 9.09 35.34 0.22
CA ALA A 180 9.95 36.53 0.16
C ALA A 180 9.32 37.70 -0.62
N ARG A 181 8.42 37.41 -1.56
CA ARG A 181 7.60 38.40 -2.29
C ARG A 181 6.34 38.84 -1.52
N GLY A 182 6.22 38.47 -0.25
CA GLY A 182 5.08 38.84 0.61
C GLY A 182 3.84 37.97 0.41
N PHE A 183 3.94 36.85 -0.31
CA PHE A 183 2.80 35.97 -0.54
C PHE A 183 2.60 34.99 0.65
N SER A 184 1.48 35.15 1.36
CA SER A 184 1.07 34.33 2.51
C SER A 184 -0.18 33.51 2.18
N LEU A 185 -0.04 32.18 2.09
CA LEU A 185 -1.18 31.26 1.92
C LEU A 185 -2.01 31.05 3.19
N LYS A 186 -1.43 31.35 4.36
CA LYS A 186 -2.06 31.09 5.66
C LYS A 186 -3.09 32.16 6.03
N GLU A 187 -2.86 33.40 5.59
CA GLU A 187 -3.68 34.56 5.95
C GLU A 187 -4.68 34.94 4.83
N ALA A 188 -4.66 34.25 3.69
CA ALA A 188 -5.51 34.54 2.54
C ALA A 188 -6.94 34.01 2.71
N SER A 189 -7.94 34.80 2.30
CA SER A 189 -9.32 34.35 2.12
C SER A 189 -9.42 33.21 1.10
N TRP A 190 -10.47 32.38 1.18
CA TRP A 190 -10.63 31.20 0.30
C TRP A 190 -10.49 31.52 -1.20
N ARG A 191 -11.00 32.68 -1.65
CA ARG A 191 -10.88 33.15 -3.04
C ARG A 191 -9.43 33.49 -3.40
N ASN A 192 -8.73 34.19 -2.52
CA ASN A 192 -7.33 34.56 -2.72
C ASN A 192 -6.40 33.35 -2.66
N LYS A 193 -6.79 32.31 -1.91
CA LYS A 193 -6.06 31.05 -1.81
C LYS A 193 -6.02 30.29 -3.15
N ILE A 194 -7.09 30.32 -3.93
CA ILE A 194 -7.17 29.68 -5.26
C ILE A 194 -6.22 30.37 -6.24
N SER A 195 -6.29 31.70 -6.35
CA SER A 195 -5.36 32.49 -7.16
C SER A 195 -3.90 32.27 -6.71
N GLY A 196 -3.73 32.14 -5.40
CA GLY A 196 -2.46 31.82 -4.77
C GLY A 196 -1.86 30.46 -5.18
N TYR A 197 -2.67 29.40 -5.23
CA TYR A 197 -2.23 28.10 -5.72
C TYR A 197 -1.85 28.13 -7.21
N ALA A 198 -2.57 28.90 -8.03
CA ALA A 198 -2.22 29.07 -9.43
C ALA A 198 -0.82 29.70 -9.62
N SER A 199 -0.48 30.69 -8.79
CA SER A 199 0.86 31.34 -8.78
C SER A 199 2.02 30.39 -8.44
N LEU A 200 1.75 29.32 -7.68
CA LEU A 200 2.72 28.26 -7.38
C LEU A 200 2.76 27.18 -8.47
N LEU A 201 1.59 26.83 -9.01
CA LEU A 201 1.43 25.70 -9.91
C LEU A 201 2.01 26.00 -11.30
N VAL A 202 1.86 27.22 -11.81
CA VAL A 202 2.39 27.60 -13.12
C VAL A 202 3.92 27.46 -13.18
N PRO A 203 4.72 28.07 -12.26
CA PRO A 203 6.17 27.88 -12.25
C PRO A 203 6.61 26.43 -12.02
N LEU A 204 5.90 25.69 -11.17
CA LEU A 204 6.22 24.29 -10.89
C LEU A 204 6.01 23.42 -12.15
N LEU A 205 4.93 23.65 -12.88
CA LEU A 205 4.61 22.91 -14.10
C LEU A 205 5.58 23.24 -15.23
N THR A 206 5.98 24.51 -15.39
CA THR A 206 7.00 24.90 -16.38
C THR A 206 8.35 24.24 -16.08
N LEU A 207 8.79 24.22 -14.82
CA LEU A 207 10.03 23.55 -14.42
C LEU A 207 9.96 22.03 -14.65
N ALA A 208 8.83 21.41 -14.30
CA ALA A 208 8.63 19.98 -14.52
C ALA A 208 8.65 19.62 -16.01
N LEU A 209 8.05 20.45 -16.88
CA LEU A 209 8.00 20.24 -18.32
C LEU A 209 9.37 20.40 -18.97
N GLU A 210 10.09 21.48 -18.66
CA GLU A 210 11.47 21.66 -19.13
C GLU A 210 12.36 20.49 -18.72
N ARG A 211 12.22 20.03 -17.47
CA ARG A 211 13.01 18.91 -16.98
C ARG A 211 12.67 17.62 -17.70
N ALA A 212 11.38 17.35 -17.94
CA ALA A 212 10.94 16.18 -18.68
C ALA A 212 11.53 16.19 -20.11
N GLN A 213 11.54 17.35 -20.79
CA GLN A 213 12.17 17.50 -22.11
C GLN A 213 13.67 17.22 -22.06
N ARG A 214 14.39 17.81 -21.10
CA ARG A 214 15.84 17.55 -20.93
C ARG A 214 16.12 16.07 -20.64
N GLN A 215 15.29 15.42 -19.84
CA GLN A 215 15.42 14.00 -19.51
C GLN A 215 15.10 13.10 -20.71
N ALA A 216 14.11 13.45 -21.54
CA ALA A 216 13.81 12.74 -22.77
C ALA A 216 14.99 12.81 -23.76
N VAL A 217 15.51 14.00 -24.03
CA VAL A 217 16.69 14.18 -24.90
C VAL A 217 17.90 13.40 -24.36
N ALA A 218 18.13 13.42 -23.05
CA ALA A 218 19.22 12.66 -22.44
C ALA A 218 19.03 11.14 -22.58
N LEU A 219 17.79 10.63 -22.53
CA LEU A 219 17.50 9.22 -22.74
C LEU A 219 17.69 8.81 -24.20
N ASP A 220 17.31 9.67 -25.15
CA ASP A 220 17.53 9.45 -26.59
C ASP A 220 19.03 9.42 -26.92
N LEU A 221 19.82 10.35 -26.36
CA LEU A 221 21.29 10.37 -26.51
C LEU A 221 21.97 9.13 -25.93
N LYS A 222 21.41 8.56 -24.86
CA LYS A 222 21.89 7.29 -24.28
C LYS A 222 21.41 6.05 -25.04
N GLY A 223 20.62 6.22 -26.10
CA GLY A 223 20.08 5.11 -26.88
C GLY A 223 19.04 4.27 -26.14
N PHE A 224 18.34 4.84 -25.15
CA PHE A 224 17.31 4.10 -24.40
C PHE A 224 16.14 3.74 -25.32
N ARG A 225 15.97 2.45 -25.61
CA ARG A 225 14.85 1.93 -26.41
C ARG A 225 13.91 1.09 -25.54
N VAL A 226 12.66 1.52 -25.41
CA VAL A 226 11.60 0.83 -24.65
C VAL A 226 11.25 -0.55 -25.25
N ARG A 227 11.54 -0.75 -26.54
CA ARG A 227 11.16 -1.93 -27.35
C ARG A 227 12.27 -2.99 -27.43
N SER A 228 12.81 -3.42 -26.29
CA SER A 228 13.58 -4.68 -26.24
C SER A 228 12.99 -5.55 -25.15
N GLU A 229 12.45 -6.71 -25.52
CA GLU A 229 12.04 -7.78 -24.60
C GLU A 229 13.20 -8.30 -23.73
N ARG A 230 14.43 -7.81 -23.95
CA ARG A 230 15.64 -8.14 -23.18
C ARG A 230 16.39 -6.86 -22.84
N GLY A 231 15.88 -6.12 -21.85
CA GLY A 231 16.54 -4.95 -21.28
C GLY A 231 17.42 -5.31 -20.08
N ASN A 232 18.46 -6.14 -20.27
CA ASN A 232 19.54 -6.21 -19.28
C ASN A 232 20.48 -5.03 -19.55
N ILE A 233 20.30 -3.95 -18.82
CA ILE A 233 21.33 -2.90 -18.71
C ILE A 233 22.42 -3.48 -17.82
N LYS A 234 23.50 -3.97 -18.43
CA LYS A 234 24.77 -4.17 -17.72
C LYS A 234 25.32 -2.77 -17.42
N THR A 235 25.15 -2.34 -16.18
CA THR A 235 25.98 -1.30 -15.53
C THR A 235 26.45 -1.87 -14.23
#